data_AF-A0AA87THC6-F1
#
_entry.id   AF-A0AA87THC6-F1
#
_cell.length_a   1.000
_cell.length_b   1.000
_cell.length_c   1.000
_cell.angle_alpha   90.00
_cell.angle_beta   90.00
_cell.angle_gamma   90.00
#
_symmetry.space_group_name_H-M   'P 1'
#
loop_
_entity.id
_entity.type
_entity.pdbx_description
1 polymer ?
#
loop_
_entity_poly.entity_id
_entity_poly.type
_entity_poly.pdbx_seq_one_letter_code
_entity_poly.pdbx_strand_id
1 'polypeptide(L)'
;MIQKVSKESETIIKASYSDVLAFANKFHFFSDSSLIEHGIYKEVHNSFVFYRFLFTDNHSYGTFVFNYLQIFCLAYKNKLYILDSSYLHKEQLIEETIHGSDEHIYSNYSVIQEKGEFEIIMHQTKDKTEFYADEEGDSEKTIEVSGEGVAYFYKLSDILKRIEKSNSIADTITQVELKEYKTVHCESTLIDAKRPFLYTIQNAFDKNPETAYVEKSEDDEISISIVSDKKIKRVGIINGFVKTQNLYASNNRIRKIDINYKLFELKDMHSKDFVFFDIPLASDIYIQTVELYKGTKYSDTCIAEIQVE
;
A
#
# COMPACT_ATOMS: atom_id res chain seq x y z
N MET A 1 -9.03 9.58 12.26
CA MET A 1 -8.66 10.84 11.56
C MET A 1 -7.21 11.14 11.86
N ILE A 2 -6.41 11.41 10.83
CA ILE A 2 -4.98 11.76 10.97
C ILE A 2 -4.87 13.27 11.22
N GLN A 3 -4.10 13.68 12.22
CA GLN A 3 -3.95 15.08 12.62
C GLN A 3 -2.47 15.44 12.74
N LYS A 4 -2.06 16.59 12.21
CA LYS A 4 -0.72 17.12 12.42
C LYS A 4 -0.57 17.56 13.87
N VAL A 5 0.50 17.14 14.52
CA VAL A 5 0.83 17.46 15.91
C VAL A 5 2.21 18.10 16.00
N SER A 6 2.43 18.87 17.07
CA SER A 6 3.74 19.45 17.35
C SER A 6 4.59 18.49 18.18
N LYS A 7 5.90 18.47 17.94
CA LYS A 7 6.87 17.77 18.80
C LYS A 7 6.69 18.05 20.30
N GLU A 8 6.31 19.27 20.67
CA GLU A 8 6.15 19.68 22.07
C GLU A 8 4.76 19.33 22.65
N SER A 9 3.82 18.91 21.81
CA SER A 9 2.43 18.71 22.23
C SER A 9 2.21 17.42 23.03
N GLU A 10 3.11 16.44 22.92
CA GLU A 10 2.96 15.15 23.59
C GLU A 10 4.26 14.70 24.26
N THR A 11 4.17 14.31 25.53
CA THR A 11 5.33 13.90 26.34
C THR A 11 6.08 12.73 25.70
N ILE A 12 5.36 11.76 25.12
CA ILE A 12 5.97 10.59 24.48
C ILE A 12 6.76 10.97 23.22
N ILE A 13 6.27 11.92 22.43
CA ILE A 13 6.98 12.43 21.25
C ILE A 13 8.22 13.19 21.71
N LYS A 14 8.05 14.11 22.66
CA LYS A 14 9.16 14.92 23.20
C LYS A 14 10.30 14.06 23.75
N ALA A 15 9.96 12.98 24.46
CA ALA A 15 10.94 12.08 25.05
C ALA A 15 11.69 11.23 24.01
N SER A 16 11.02 10.83 22.93
CA SER A 16 11.57 9.89 21.94
C SER A 16 12.06 10.54 20.65
N TYR A 17 11.79 11.84 20.41
CA TYR A 17 12.06 12.50 19.14
C TYR A 17 13.51 12.37 18.66
N SER A 18 14.48 12.62 19.56
CA SER A 18 15.90 12.55 19.19
C SER A 18 16.32 11.16 18.76
N ASP A 19 15.77 10.12 19.40
CA ASP A 19 16.05 8.74 19.07
C ASP A 19 15.37 8.34 17.75
N VAL A 20 14.15 8.82 17.47
CA VAL A 20 13.48 8.63 16.18
C VAL A 20 14.25 9.31 15.04
N LEU A 21 14.75 10.53 15.26
CA LEU A 21 15.57 11.23 14.26
C LEU A 21 16.91 10.52 14.05
N ALA A 22 17.55 10.01 15.11
CA ALA A 22 18.77 9.22 14.99
C ALA A 22 18.53 7.92 14.20
N PHE A 23 17.41 7.24 14.45
CA PHE A 23 16.98 6.08 13.67
C PHE A 23 16.77 6.44 12.19
N ALA A 24 16.06 7.54 11.92
CA ALA A 24 15.81 8.01 10.56
C ALA A 24 17.10 8.32 9.80
N ASN A 25 18.07 8.99 10.42
CA ASN A 25 19.38 9.26 9.81
C ASN A 25 20.18 7.99 9.57
N LYS A 26 20.06 6.96 10.43
CA LYS A 26 20.69 5.66 10.19
C LYS A 26 20.07 4.93 8.99
N PHE A 27 18.77 5.08 8.79
CA PHE A 27 18.06 4.50 7.65
C PHE A 27 18.38 5.25 6.34
N HIS A 28 18.50 6.58 6.40
CA HIS A 28 18.88 7.42 5.26
C HIS A 28 20.39 7.41 5.06
N PHE A 29 20.90 6.36 4.41
CA PHE A 29 22.34 6.20 4.14
C PHE A 29 22.84 6.93 2.87
N PHE A 30 21.96 7.62 2.16
CA PHE A 30 22.28 8.26 0.87
C PHE A 30 22.98 9.62 1.01
N SER A 31 23.06 10.15 2.23
CA SER A 31 23.61 11.48 2.50
C SER A 31 24.30 11.57 3.86
N ASP A 32 25.35 12.39 3.91
CA ASP A 32 25.95 12.86 5.16
C ASP A 32 25.15 14.00 5.82
N SER A 33 24.17 14.57 5.12
CA SER A 33 23.29 15.61 5.64
C SER A 33 22.24 15.01 6.56
N SER A 34 22.04 15.62 7.73
CA SER A 34 20.99 15.20 8.64
C SER A 34 19.61 15.56 8.09
N LEU A 35 18.70 14.59 8.18
CA LEU A 35 17.29 14.78 7.91
C LEU A 35 16.67 15.87 8.79
N ILE A 36 15.71 16.59 8.23
CA ILE A 36 14.94 17.68 8.85
C ILE A 36 13.49 17.21 9.02
N GLU A 37 12.87 17.56 10.14
CA GLU A 37 11.44 17.30 10.38
C GLU A 37 10.57 18.08 9.37
N HIS A 38 9.76 17.36 8.61
CA HIS A 38 8.70 17.92 7.80
C HIS A 38 7.37 18.00 8.58
N GLY A 39 7.09 16.97 9.39
CA GLY A 39 5.97 17.01 10.33
C GLY A 39 5.74 15.68 11.04
N ILE A 40 4.98 15.78 12.14
CA ILE A 40 4.56 14.63 12.93
C ILE A 40 3.03 14.54 12.85
N TYR A 41 2.52 13.35 12.57
CA TYR A 41 1.10 13.11 12.42
C TYR A 41 0.65 12.02 13.40
N LYS A 42 -0.49 12.27 14.05
CA LYS A 42 -1.12 11.36 15.00
C LYS A 42 -2.36 10.75 14.39
N GLU A 43 -2.55 9.47 14.61
CA GLU A 43 -3.77 8.74 14.33
C GLU A 43 -4.20 7.96 15.57
N VAL A 44 -5.49 8.05 15.93
CA VAL A 44 -6.04 7.39 17.12
C VAL A 44 -7.14 6.42 16.70
N HIS A 45 -7.00 5.18 17.18
CA HIS A 45 -7.91 4.06 16.95
C HIS A 45 -8.26 3.42 18.30
N ASN A 46 -9.43 3.74 18.84
CA ASN A 46 -9.81 3.39 20.21
C ASN A 46 -8.73 3.82 21.22
N SER A 47 -8.08 2.86 21.89
CA SER A 47 -6.99 3.11 22.85
C SER A 47 -5.59 3.12 22.22
N PHE A 48 -5.47 2.80 20.93
CA PHE A 48 -4.19 2.73 20.23
C PHE A 48 -3.89 4.06 19.54
N VAL A 49 -2.64 4.49 19.68
CA VAL A 49 -2.16 5.74 19.09
C VAL A 49 -0.98 5.42 18.19
N PHE A 50 -1.09 5.83 16.92
CA PHE A 50 -0.06 5.69 15.91
C PHE A 50 0.52 7.05 15.56
N TYR A 51 1.82 7.09 15.31
CA TYR A 51 2.52 8.28 14.86
C TYR A 51 3.21 8.03 13.52
N ARG A 52 3.20 9.05 12.66
CA ARG A 52 4.02 9.13 11.45
C ARG A 52 4.95 10.32 11.60
N PHE A 53 6.25 10.06 11.64
CA PHE A 53 7.26 11.10 11.57
C PHE A 53 7.70 11.22 10.11
N LEU A 54 7.49 12.38 9.50
CA LEU A 54 7.97 12.68 8.16
C LEU A 54 9.22 13.51 8.23
N PHE A 55 10.27 13.03 7.58
CA PHE A 55 11.55 13.68 7.47
C PHE A 55 11.90 13.91 5.99
N THR A 56 12.71 14.93 5.72
CA THR A 56 13.25 15.22 4.39
C THR A 56 14.66 15.78 4.54
N ASP A 57 15.49 15.63 3.53
CA ASP A 57 16.83 16.20 3.45
C ASP A 57 16.88 17.49 2.61
N ASN A 58 15.77 17.90 1.96
CA ASN A 58 15.71 19.01 0.99
C ASN A 58 16.70 18.89 -0.19
N HIS A 59 17.19 17.68 -0.52
CA HIS A 59 18.18 17.48 -1.59
C HIS A 59 17.89 16.20 -2.40
N SER A 60 18.26 16.20 -3.69
CA SER A 60 18.30 15.00 -4.54
C SER A 60 19.72 14.41 -4.55
N TYR A 61 19.85 13.07 -4.59
CA TYR A 61 21.15 12.39 -4.50
C TYR A 61 21.43 11.52 -5.72
N GLY A 62 22.27 12.01 -6.63
CA GLY A 62 22.68 11.26 -7.81
C GLY A 62 21.47 10.83 -8.65
N THR A 63 21.30 9.52 -8.83
CA THR A 63 20.18 8.92 -9.57
C THR A 63 18.93 8.67 -8.71
N PHE A 64 18.92 9.11 -7.45
CA PHE A 64 17.79 8.95 -6.54
C PHE A 64 17.16 10.29 -6.17
N VAL A 65 15.83 10.35 -6.31
CA VAL A 65 15.01 11.45 -5.76
C VAL A 65 14.12 10.87 -4.67
N PHE A 66 14.21 11.43 -3.47
CA PHE A 66 13.38 11.05 -2.34
C PHE A 66 12.49 12.23 -1.97
N ASN A 67 11.24 11.94 -1.59
CA ASN A 67 10.35 13.01 -1.11
C ASN A 67 10.41 13.13 0.42
N TYR A 68 9.77 12.18 1.10
CA TYR A 68 9.68 12.15 2.56
C TYR A 68 9.97 10.76 3.08
N LEU A 69 10.96 10.62 3.97
CA LEU A 69 11.13 9.43 4.78
C LEU A 69 10.07 9.43 5.88
N GLN A 70 9.26 8.38 5.90
CA GLN A 70 8.24 8.15 6.91
C GLN A 70 8.71 7.10 7.90
N ILE A 71 8.70 7.44 9.20
CA ILE A 71 8.85 6.47 10.30
C ILE A 71 7.47 6.24 10.93
N PHE A 72 6.98 5.01 10.85
CA PHE A 72 5.66 4.64 11.36
C PHE A 72 5.77 3.94 12.71
N CYS A 73 5.10 4.50 13.72
CA CYS A 73 5.25 4.11 15.10
C CYS A 73 3.91 3.79 15.77
N LEU A 74 3.94 2.86 16.72
CA LEU A 74 2.87 2.60 17.69
C LEU A 74 3.30 3.12 19.07
N ALA A 75 2.44 3.90 19.72
CA ALA A 75 2.59 4.21 21.13
C ALA A 75 1.87 3.15 21.98
N TYR A 76 2.63 2.49 22.84
CA TYR A 76 2.11 1.45 23.72
C TYR A 76 2.86 1.47 25.05
N LYS A 77 2.13 1.40 26.17
CA LYS A 77 2.70 1.42 27.55
C LYS A 77 3.75 2.53 27.76
N ASN A 78 3.43 3.76 27.33
CA ASN A 78 4.29 4.96 27.40
C ASN A 78 5.62 4.88 26.65
N LYS A 79 5.73 4.00 25.64
CA LYS A 79 6.91 3.86 24.78
C LYS A 79 6.52 3.88 23.30
N LEU A 80 7.41 4.40 22.44
CA LEU A 80 7.25 4.31 21.00
C LEU A 80 7.91 3.05 20.45
N TYR A 81 7.17 2.34 19.62
CA TYR A 81 7.63 1.17 18.89
C TYR A 81 7.65 1.51 17.41
N ILE A 82 8.82 1.46 16.78
CA ILE A 82 8.95 1.62 15.32
C ILE A 82 8.44 0.33 14.69
N LEU A 83 7.39 0.46 13.89
CA LEU A 83 6.81 -0.65 13.15
C LEU A 83 7.49 -0.81 11.79
N ASP A 84 7.70 0.29 11.08
CA ASP A 84 8.39 0.29 9.79
C ASP A 84 8.90 1.69 9.40
N SER A 85 9.75 1.74 8.37
CA SER A 85 10.27 2.96 7.77
C SER A 85 10.39 2.85 6.25
N SER A 86 9.81 3.78 5.52
CA SER A 86 9.85 3.82 4.05
C SER A 86 9.72 5.25 3.53
N TYR A 87 10.15 5.48 2.29
CA TYR A 87 9.88 6.76 1.62
C TYR A 87 8.46 6.76 1.05
N LEU A 88 7.74 7.87 1.24
CA LEU A 88 6.43 8.07 0.58
C LEU A 88 6.54 8.00 -0.93
N HIS A 89 7.65 8.50 -1.47
CA HIS A 89 8.02 8.40 -2.87
C HIS A 89 9.54 8.33 -2.97
N LYS A 90 10.02 7.37 -3.76
CA LYS A 90 11.40 7.17 -4.16
C LYS A 90 11.43 7.02 -5.68
N GLU A 91 12.24 7.84 -6.33
CA GLU A 91 12.62 7.70 -7.73
C GLU A 91 14.01 7.07 -7.82
N GLN A 92 14.21 6.22 -8.81
CA GLN A 92 15.47 5.56 -9.06
C GLN A 92 15.72 5.48 -10.56
N LEU A 93 16.70 6.25 -11.02
CA LEU A 93 17.23 6.16 -12.37
C LEU A 93 18.34 5.09 -12.43
N ILE A 94 18.21 4.18 -13.37
CA ILE A 94 19.17 3.12 -13.68
C ILE A 94 19.64 3.37 -15.10
N GLU A 95 20.91 3.74 -15.28
CA GLU A 95 21.50 3.93 -16.60
C GLU A 95 22.55 2.85 -16.87
N GLU A 96 22.33 2.06 -17.92
CA GLU A 96 23.30 1.14 -18.50
C GLU A 96 23.62 1.58 -19.95
N THR A 97 24.62 0.98 -20.58
CA THR A 97 25.15 1.45 -21.87
C THR A 97 24.13 1.49 -23.02
N ILE A 98 23.14 0.60 -23.00
CA ILE A 98 22.14 0.42 -24.09
C ILE A 98 20.70 0.36 -23.57
N HIS A 99 20.53 0.43 -22.25
CA HIS A 99 19.27 0.23 -21.55
C HIS A 99 19.30 1.09 -20.31
N GLY A 100 18.16 1.67 -19.95
CA GLY A 100 17.99 2.14 -18.61
C GLY A 100 16.52 2.17 -18.22
N SER A 101 16.29 2.54 -16.98
CA SER A 101 14.94 2.64 -16.45
C SER A 101 14.82 3.73 -15.41
N ASP A 102 13.67 4.38 -15.41
CA ASP A 102 13.22 5.25 -14.33
C ASP A 102 12.12 4.53 -13.55
N GLU A 103 12.36 4.31 -12.26
CA GLU A 103 11.44 3.62 -11.35
C GLU A 103 10.93 4.57 -10.27
N HIS A 104 9.60 4.75 -10.21
CA HIS A 104 8.93 5.50 -9.16
C HIS A 104 8.23 4.55 -8.19
N ILE A 105 8.66 4.54 -6.94
CA ILE A 105 8.14 3.68 -5.88
C ILE A 105 7.41 4.54 -4.85
N TYR A 106 6.15 4.19 -4.57
CA TYR A 106 5.31 4.86 -3.59
C TYR A 106 4.96 3.90 -2.47
N SER A 107 5.20 4.28 -1.21
CA SER A 107 4.92 3.43 -0.04
C SER A 107 4.13 4.17 1.03
N ASN A 108 3.14 3.51 1.64
CA ASN A 108 2.36 4.12 2.73
C ASN A 108 1.70 3.07 3.64
N TYR A 109 1.13 3.53 4.75
CA TYR A 109 0.61 2.71 5.85
C TYR A 109 -0.83 3.07 6.20
N SER A 110 -1.67 2.04 6.32
CA SER A 110 -3.07 2.16 6.76
C SER A 110 -3.31 1.32 8.00
N VAL A 111 -4.19 1.79 8.88
CA VAL A 111 -4.69 1.03 10.03
C VAL A 111 -6.19 0.88 9.88
N ILE A 112 -6.66 -0.36 9.87
CA ILE A 112 -8.07 -0.71 9.70
C ILE A 112 -8.56 -1.56 10.87
N GLN A 113 -9.87 -1.65 11.03
CA GLN A 113 -10.50 -2.48 12.06
C GLN A 113 -11.47 -3.47 11.42
N GLU A 114 -11.30 -4.76 11.69
CA GLU A 114 -12.19 -5.83 11.23
C GLU A 114 -12.58 -6.74 12.40
N LYS A 115 -13.90 -6.93 12.61
CA LYS A 115 -14.44 -7.88 13.61
C LYS A 115 -13.84 -7.71 15.02
N GLY A 116 -13.48 -6.48 15.39
CA GLY A 116 -12.89 -6.13 16.69
C GLY A 116 -11.35 -6.24 16.76
N GLU A 117 -10.70 -6.73 15.71
CA GLU A 117 -9.25 -6.81 15.57
C GLU A 117 -8.74 -5.63 14.71
N PHE A 118 -7.56 -5.10 15.03
CA PHE A 118 -6.90 -4.09 14.21
C PHE A 118 -5.86 -4.71 13.30
N GLU A 119 -5.84 -4.26 12.06
CA GLU A 119 -4.84 -4.66 11.07
C GLU A 119 -4.06 -3.44 10.58
N ILE A 120 -2.79 -3.65 10.33
CA ILE A 120 -1.90 -2.68 9.69
C ILE A 120 -1.64 -3.18 8.28
N ILE A 121 -1.86 -2.32 7.31
CA ILE A 121 -1.57 -2.57 5.90
C ILE A 121 -0.37 -1.70 5.54
N MET A 122 0.72 -2.35 5.15
CA MET A 122 1.87 -1.68 4.53
C MET A 122 1.78 -1.93 3.04
N HIS A 123 1.66 -0.88 2.23
CA HIS A 123 1.51 -1.03 0.80
C HIS A 123 2.61 -0.28 0.06
N GLN A 124 2.97 -0.84 -1.08
CA GLN A 124 3.92 -0.29 -2.02
C GLN A 124 3.36 -0.46 -3.42
N THR A 125 3.42 0.57 -4.24
CA THR A 125 3.16 0.51 -5.67
C THR A 125 4.36 1.09 -6.39
N LYS A 126 4.73 0.53 -7.54
CA LYS A 126 5.82 1.04 -8.36
C LYS A 126 5.31 1.30 -9.77
N ASP A 127 5.79 2.35 -10.43
CA ASP A 127 5.69 2.54 -11.88
C ASP A 127 7.11 2.51 -12.44
N LYS A 128 7.27 1.99 -13.66
CA LYS A 128 8.58 1.92 -14.31
C LYS A 128 8.47 2.36 -15.77
N THR A 129 9.42 3.16 -16.21
CA THR A 129 9.63 3.48 -17.62
C THR A 129 10.98 2.93 -18.04
N GLU A 130 11.00 2.08 -19.06
CA GLU A 130 12.22 1.52 -19.64
C GLU A 130 12.56 2.28 -20.93
N PHE A 131 13.85 2.55 -21.13
CA PHE A 131 14.38 3.18 -22.32
C PHE A 131 15.50 2.33 -22.92
N TYR A 132 15.45 2.17 -24.24
CA TYR A 132 16.43 1.40 -25.01
C TYR A 132 17.03 2.28 -26.08
N ALA A 133 18.36 2.35 -26.11
CA ALA A 133 19.09 3.02 -27.18
C ALA A 133 19.37 2.02 -28.30
N ASP A 134 19.12 2.41 -29.55
CA ASP A 134 19.52 1.62 -30.70
C ASP A 134 21.06 1.57 -30.83
N GLU A 135 21.62 0.53 -31.46
CA GLU A 135 23.08 0.33 -31.62
C GLU A 135 23.80 1.51 -32.31
N GLU A 136 23.07 2.35 -33.06
CA GLU A 136 23.59 3.54 -33.74
C GLU A 136 23.32 4.86 -32.98
N GLY A 137 22.59 4.84 -31.86
CA GLY A 137 22.33 6.01 -31.01
C GLY A 137 21.29 7.03 -31.55
N ASP A 138 20.65 6.72 -32.68
CA ASP A 138 19.77 7.66 -33.40
C ASP A 138 18.28 7.57 -32.99
N SER A 139 17.86 6.53 -32.28
CA SER A 139 16.47 6.39 -31.83
C SER A 139 16.38 5.70 -30.46
N GLU A 140 15.46 6.19 -29.61
CA GLU A 140 15.23 5.72 -28.25
C GLU A 140 13.80 5.15 -28.18
N LYS A 141 13.68 3.87 -27.83
CA LYS A 141 12.38 3.23 -27.60
C LYS A 141 12.05 3.31 -26.11
N THR A 142 10.94 3.97 -25.80
CA THR A 142 10.40 4.03 -24.44
C THR A 142 9.26 3.02 -24.27
N ILE A 143 9.28 2.26 -23.17
CA ILE A 143 8.22 1.32 -22.78
C ILE A 143 7.74 1.70 -21.38
N GLU A 144 6.45 2.01 -21.24
CA GLU A 144 5.81 2.14 -19.93
C GLU A 144 5.48 0.74 -19.41
N VAL A 145 6.04 0.39 -18.26
CA VAL A 145 5.69 -0.83 -17.53
C VAL A 145 4.67 -0.44 -16.47
N SER A 146 3.49 -1.04 -16.59
CA SER A 146 2.36 -0.85 -15.68
C SER A 146 2.72 -1.07 -14.21
N GLY A 147 2.01 -0.36 -13.34
CA GLY A 147 2.42 -0.28 -11.95
C GLY A 147 2.05 -1.47 -11.07
N GLU A 148 3.02 -2.32 -10.74
CA GLU A 148 2.79 -3.42 -9.80
C GLU A 148 2.54 -2.89 -8.38
N GLY A 149 1.59 -3.51 -7.70
CA GLY A 149 1.24 -3.19 -6.32
C GLY A 149 1.41 -4.38 -5.39
N VAL A 150 1.86 -4.13 -4.16
CA VAL A 150 1.90 -5.12 -3.08
C VAL A 150 1.37 -4.52 -1.79
N ALA A 151 0.63 -5.31 -1.02
CA ALA A 151 0.16 -4.96 0.31
C ALA A 151 0.42 -6.11 1.30
N TYR A 152 1.06 -5.78 2.42
CA TYR A 152 1.39 -6.68 3.52
C TYR A 152 0.49 -6.39 4.71
N PHE A 153 -0.09 -7.44 5.29
CA PHE A 153 -1.07 -7.32 6.37
C PHE A 153 -0.53 -7.90 7.67
N TYR A 154 -0.63 -7.10 8.73
CA TYR A 154 -0.14 -7.44 10.07
C TYR A 154 -1.26 -7.29 11.09
N LYS A 155 -1.39 -8.27 12.00
CA LYS A 155 -2.34 -8.16 13.12
C LYS A 155 -1.73 -7.40 14.26
N LEU A 156 -2.45 -6.39 14.76
CA LEU A 156 -2.01 -5.63 15.91
C LEU A 156 -1.86 -6.53 17.15
N SER A 157 -2.75 -7.50 17.38
CA SER A 157 -2.61 -8.42 18.52
C SER A 157 -1.31 -9.22 18.49
N ASP A 158 -0.83 -9.61 17.31
CA ASP A 158 0.43 -10.35 17.19
C ASP A 158 1.64 -9.43 17.36
N ILE A 159 1.56 -8.16 16.92
CA ILE A 159 2.55 -7.13 17.21
C ILE A 159 2.66 -6.90 18.73
N LEU A 160 1.52 -6.73 19.41
CA LEU A 160 1.48 -6.53 20.87
C LEU A 160 2.06 -7.72 21.63
N LYS A 161 1.73 -8.97 21.23
CA LYS A 161 2.34 -10.17 21.83
C LYS A 161 3.86 -10.21 21.67
N ARG A 162 4.41 -9.71 20.56
CA ARG A 162 5.87 -9.61 20.36
C ARG A 162 6.47 -8.56 21.28
N ILE A 163 5.86 -7.38 21.34
CA ILE A 163 6.26 -6.29 22.24
C ILE A 163 6.28 -6.76 23.71
N GLU A 164 5.30 -7.57 24.12
CA GLU A 164 5.20 -8.06 25.49
C GLU A 164 6.20 -9.18 25.82
N LYS A 165 6.70 -9.89 24.81
CA LYS A 165 7.73 -10.92 24.96
C LYS A 165 9.15 -10.36 24.95
N SER A 166 9.38 -9.20 24.33
CA SER A 166 10.70 -8.58 24.36
C SER A 166 10.98 -8.03 25.76
N ASN A 167 12.00 -8.58 26.42
CA ASN A 167 12.43 -8.08 27.72
C ASN A 167 12.89 -6.62 27.58
N SER A 168 12.25 -5.75 28.35
CA SER A 168 12.48 -4.30 28.46
C SER A 168 13.94 -3.86 28.25
N ILE A 169 14.26 -3.28 27.10
CA ILE A 169 15.44 -2.45 26.90
C ILE A 169 15.09 -1.02 27.36
N ALA A 170 16.02 -0.37 28.07
CA ALA A 170 15.89 0.98 28.63
C ALA A 170 15.70 2.11 27.59
N ASP A 171 15.77 1.78 26.30
CA ASP A 171 15.67 2.74 25.20
C ASP A 171 14.27 3.37 25.10
N THR A 172 14.20 4.63 24.70
CA THR A 172 12.90 5.33 24.55
C THR A 172 12.12 4.87 23.31
N ILE A 173 12.81 4.22 22.36
CA ILE A 173 12.22 3.61 21.17
C ILE A 173 12.65 2.13 21.03
N THR A 174 11.89 1.34 20.28
CA THR A 174 12.28 -0.03 19.91
C THR A 174 11.69 -0.41 18.56
N GLN A 175 12.52 -0.93 17.65
CA GLN A 175 12.02 -1.49 16.40
C GLN A 175 11.40 -2.87 16.63
N VAL A 176 10.23 -3.10 16.05
CA VAL A 176 9.51 -4.37 16.17
C VAL A 176 9.68 -5.16 14.89
N GLU A 177 10.10 -6.41 15.01
CA GLU A 177 10.05 -7.35 13.89
C GLU A 177 8.59 -7.69 13.57
N LEU A 178 8.15 -7.33 12.38
CA LEU A 178 6.82 -7.62 11.90
C LEU A 178 6.80 -8.94 11.15
N LYS A 179 5.66 -9.63 11.22
CA LYS A 179 5.41 -10.83 10.44
C LYS A 179 4.01 -10.75 9.87
N GLU A 180 3.95 -10.65 8.56
CA GLU A 180 2.73 -10.62 7.78
C GLU A 180 2.03 -11.97 7.89
N TYR A 181 0.70 -11.93 7.95
CA TYR A 181 -0.14 -13.13 7.90
C TYR A 181 -0.81 -13.29 6.52
N LYS A 182 -0.79 -12.20 5.73
CA LYS A 182 -1.39 -12.12 4.40
C LYS A 182 -0.61 -11.12 3.57
N THR A 183 -0.34 -11.47 2.32
CA THR A 183 0.27 -10.61 1.30
C THR A 183 -0.63 -10.61 0.08
N VAL A 184 -0.81 -9.44 -0.52
CA VAL A 184 -1.61 -9.25 -1.73
C VAL A 184 -0.72 -8.62 -2.79
N HIS A 185 -0.74 -9.15 -4.00
CA HIS A 185 -0.06 -8.57 -5.17
C HIS A 185 -1.07 -8.26 -6.26
N CYS A 186 -0.84 -7.20 -7.02
CA CYS A 186 -1.51 -6.91 -8.28
C CYS A 186 -0.50 -6.48 -9.34
N GLU A 187 -0.84 -6.72 -10.61
CA GLU A 187 0.08 -6.52 -11.74
C GLU A 187 0.10 -5.07 -12.26
N SER A 188 -1.03 -4.36 -12.22
CA SER A 188 -1.14 -3.00 -12.74
C SER A 188 -2.03 -2.12 -11.90
N THR A 189 -1.61 -0.90 -11.61
CA THR A 189 -2.28 0.03 -10.70
C THR A 189 -2.31 1.41 -11.31
N LEU A 190 -3.46 2.07 -11.25
CA LEU A 190 -3.57 3.46 -11.66
C LEU A 190 -2.94 4.38 -10.59
N ILE A 191 -1.80 5.00 -10.92
CA ILE A 191 -1.17 6.00 -10.04
C ILE A 191 -1.61 7.42 -10.44
N ASP A 192 -2.34 8.09 -9.56
CA ASP A 192 -2.69 9.51 -9.74
C ASP A 192 -1.49 10.38 -9.32
N ALA A 193 -0.97 11.19 -10.25
CA ALA A 193 0.24 12.00 -10.03
C ALA A 193 0.17 12.95 -8.82
N LYS A 194 -1.04 13.38 -8.41
CA LYS A 194 -1.22 14.26 -7.24
C LYS A 194 -1.55 13.49 -5.97
N ARG A 195 -2.14 12.30 -6.11
CA ARG A 195 -2.58 11.44 -5.01
C ARG A 195 -2.22 9.98 -5.32
N PRO A 196 -0.93 9.60 -5.22
CA PRO A 196 -0.45 8.30 -5.70
C PRO A 196 -1.17 7.09 -5.09
N PHE A 197 -1.69 7.23 -3.86
CA PHE A 197 -2.38 6.16 -3.13
C PHE A 197 -3.90 6.12 -3.34
N LEU A 198 -4.45 6.93 -4.25
CA LEU A 198 -5.90 7.08 -4.43
C LEU A 198 -6.59 5.83 -4.99
N TYR A 199 -5.87 5.01 -5.75
CA TYR A 199 -6.44 3.86 -6.46
C TYR A 199 -5.63 2.57 -6.26
N THR A 200 -4.72 2.55 -5.29
CA THR A 200 -3.80 1.44 -5.08
C THR A 200 -4.47 0.27 -4.35
N ILE A 201 -3.86 -0.91 -4.43
CA ILE A 201 -4.47 -2.19 -4.03
C ILE A 201 -4.98 -2.25 -2.59
N GLN A 202 -4.39 -1.47 -1.66
CA GLN A 202 -4.88 -1.43 -0.28
C GLN A 202 -6.33 -0.95 -0.18
N ASN A 203 -6.81 -0.16 -1.14
CA ASN A 203 -8.18 0.35 -1.15
C ASN A 203 -9.21 -0.74 -1.44
N ALA A 204 -8.80 -1.89 -1.99
CA ALA A 204 -9.66 -3.06 -2.07
C ALA A 204 -9.75 -3.84 -0.75
N PHE A 205 -9.04 -3.42 0.30
CA PHE A 205 -9.00 -4.10 1.59
C PHE A 205 -9.15 -3.12 2.75
N ASP A 206 -9.52 -1.87 2.50
CA ASP A 206 -9.50 -0.80 3.50
C ASP A 206 -10.81 -0.73 4.32
N LYS A 207 -11.79 -1.58 3.97
CA LYS A 207 -13.12 -1.66 4.60
C LYS A 207 -13.99 -0.45 4.32
N ASN A 208 -13.69 0.28 3.26
CA ASN A 208 -14.43 1.44 2.84
C ASN A 208 -14.89 1.28 1.38
N PRO A 209 -16.15 0.87 1.12
CA PRO A 209 -16.65 0.73 -0.24
C PRO A 209 -16.73 2.06 -1.03
N GLU A 210 -16.36 3.19 -0.45
CA GLU A 210 -16.24 4.48 -1.15
C GLU A 210 -14.85 4.75 -1.75
N THR A 211 -13.88 3.86 -1.51
CA THR A 211 -12.61 3.80 -2.23
C THR A 211 -12.65 2.61 -3.19
N ALA A 212 -11.63 2.49 -4.04
CA ALA A 212 -11.47 1.37 -4.93
C ALA A 212 -10.01 1.20 -5.31
N TYR A 213 -9.62 -0.04 -5.59
CA TYR A 213 -8.49 -0.35 -6.45
C TYR A 213 -8.91 -0.16 -7.92
N VAL A 214 -8.05 0.47 -8.71
CA VAL A 214 -8.25 0.70 -10.15
C VAL A 214 -7.01 0.21 -10.87
N GLU A 215 -7.18 -0.70 -11.82
CA GLU A 215 -6.09 -1.19 -12.66
C GLU A 215 -5.78 -0.22 -13.82
N LYS A 216 -4.61 -0.35 -14.44
CA LYS A 216 -4.15 0.48 -15.57
C LYS A 216 -3.42 -0.39 -16.61
N SER A 217 -3.94 -1.57 -16.89
CA SER A 217 -3.42 -2.50 -17.90
C SER A 217 -3.92 -2.12 -19.29
N GLU A 218 -3.26 -2.64 -20.34
CA GLU A 218 -3.72 -2.42 -21.72
C GLU A 218 -5.05 -3.13 -22.04
N ASP A 219 -5.32 -4.24 -21.35
CA ASP A 219 -6.49 -5.11 -21.59
C ASP A 219 -7.68 -4.79 -20.67
N ASP A 220 -7.54 -3.79 -19.80
CA ASP A 220 -8.47 -3.44 -18.73
C ASP A 220 -8.71 -4.60 -17.72
N GLU A 221 -7.76 -5.51 -17.54
CA GLU A 221 -7.92 -6.74 -16.75
C GLU A 221 -7.30 -6.63 -15.35
N ILE A 222 -8.02 -7.14 -14.35
CA ILE A 222 -7.49 -7.30 -12.99
C ILE A 222 -6.85 -8.69 -12.85
N SER A 223 -5.61 -8.70 -12.36
CA SER A 223 -4.89 -9.86 -11.83
C SER A 223 -4.46 -9.58 -10.39
N ILE A 224 -4.97 -10.35 -9.43
CA ILE A 224 -4.64 -10.25 -8.01
C ILE A 224 -4.25 -11.62 -7.47
N SER A 225 -3.13 -11.69 -6.74
CA SER A 225 -2.78 -12.86 -5.94
C SER A 225 -2.79 -12.54 -4.46
N ILE A 226 -3.32 -13.45 -3.64
CA ILE A 226 -3.39 -13.34 -2.19
C ILE A 226 -2.75 -14.58 -1.60
N VAL A 227 -1.67 -14.40 -0.85
CA VAL A 227 -1.00 -15.46 -0.09
C VAL A 227 -1.36 -15.28 1.37
N SER A 228 -1.88 -16.31 2.03
CA SER A 228 -2.25 -16.26 3.45
C SER A 228 -1.71 -17.44 4.26
N ASP A 229 -1.35 -17.16 5.52
CA ASP A 229 -1.02 -18.18 6.51
C ASP A 229 -2.23 -19.06 6.91
N LYS A 230 -3.44 -18.60 6.59
CA LYS A 230 -4.70 -19.30 6.83
C LYS A 230 -5.26 -19.87 5.54
N LYS A 231 -6.01 -20.95 5.70
CA LYS A 231 -6.81 -21.50 4.62
C LYS A 231 -8.06 -20.66 4.42
N ILE A 232 -8.32 -20.31 3.17
CA ILE A 232 -9.44 -19.52 2.67
C ILE A 232 -10.38 -20.47 1.92
N LYS A 233 -11.67 -20.35 2.17
CA LYS A 233 -12.75 -21.11 1.53
C LYS A 233 -13.74 -20.20 0.81
N ARG A 234 -13.74 -18.90 1.09
CA ARG A 234 -14.65 -17.92 0.49
C ARG A 234 -13.94 -16.63 0.14
N VAL A 235 -14.32 -16.07 -1.00
CA VAL A 235 -13.89 -14.74 -1.45
C VAL A 235 -15.12 -13.87 -1.66
N GLY A 236 -15.18 -12.74 -0.98
CA GLY A 236 -16.20 -11.70 -1.13
C GLY A 236 -15.66 -10.57 -2.00
N ILE A 237 -16.49 -10.08 -2.94
CA ILE A 237 -16.14 -8.96 -3.83
C ILE A 237 -17.25 -7.91 -3.80
N ILE A 238 -16.87 -6.63 -3.69
CA ILE A 238 -17.70 -5.49 -4.08
C ILE A 238 -17.16 -4.97 -5.42
N ASN A 239 -17.92 -5.23 -6.47
CA ASN A 239 -17.51 -5.03 -7.86
C ASN A 239 -17.67 -3.57 -8.32
N GLY A 240 -16.70 -3.03 -9.05
CA GLY A 240 -16.74 -1.67 -9.58
C GLY A 240 -16.41 -0.56 -8.57
N PHE A 241 -16.38 0.70 -9.02
CA PHE A 241 -16.17 1.85 -8.15
C PHE A 241 -17.50 2.37 -7.58
N VAL A 242 -17.96 1.77 -6.48
CA VAL A 242 -19.33 1.93 -5.98
C VAL A 242 -19.59 3.19 -5.15
N LYS A 243 -18.62 4.12 -5.07
CA LYS A 243 -18.78 5.38 -4.33
C LYS A 243 -20.03 6.17 -4.73
N THR A 244 -20.32 6.23 -6.03
CA THR A 244 -21.55 6.82 -6.58
C THR A 244 -22.04 6.00 -7.77
N GLN A 245 -23.34 6.07 -8.07
CA GLN A 245 -23.90 5.44 -9.28
C GLN A 245 -23.18 5.90 -10.56
N ASN A 246 -22.79 7.17 -10.63
CA ASN A 246 -22.10 7.72 -11.80
C ASN A 246 -20.71 7.12 -11.96
N LEU A 247 -19.92 7.05 -10.88
CA LEU A 247 -18.59 6.41 -10.92
C LEU A 247 -18.71 4.93 -11.27
N TYR A 248 -19.71 4.23 -10.70
CA TYR A 248 -19.96 2.83 -11.02
C TYR A 248 -20.22 2.59 -12.51
N ALA A 249 -21.10 3.38 -13.13
CA ALA A 249 -21.44 3.25 -14.55
C ALA A 249 -20.35 3.79 -15.50
N SER A 250 -19.51 4.72 -15.03
CA SER A 250 -18.46 5.32 -15.85
C SER A 250 -17.26 4.42 -16.08
N ASN A 251 -16.99 3.46 -15.19
CA ASN A 251 -15.83 2.59 -15.22
C ASN A 251 -16.20 1.16 -15.64
N ASN A 252 -15.20 0.37 -16.05
CA ASN A 252 -15.41 -1.05 -16.29
C ASN A 252 -15.74 -1.77 -14.96
N ARG A 253 -16.62 -2.77 -15.05
CA ARG A 253 -16.97 -3.67 -13.93
C ARG A 253 -16.78 -5.10 -14.38
N ILE A 254 -16.48 -5.99 -13.45
CA ILE A 254 -16.27 -7.39 -13.78
C ILE A 254 -17.62 -8.06 -14.02
N ARG A 255 -17.79 -8.71 -15.17
CA ARG A 255 -18.94 -9.56 -15.48
C ARG A 255 -18.66 -11.01 -15.12
N LYS A 256 -17.46 -11.48 -15.46
CA LYS A 256 -17.02 -12.85 -15.20
C LYS A 256 -15.62 -12.83 -14.60
N ILE A 257 -15.43 -13.62 -13.55
CA ILE A 257 -14.19 -13.68 -12.80
C ILE A 257 -13.76 -15.12 -12.61
N ASP A 258 -12.46 -15.38 -12.74
CA ASP A 258 -11.83 -16.63 -12.33
C ASP A 258 -11.26 -16.44 -10.92
N ILE A 259 -11.64 -17.34 -10.01
CA ILE A 259 -11.00 -17.45 -8.70
C ILE A 259 -10.50 -18.89 -8.53
N ASN A 260 -9.19 -19.08 -8.54
CA ASN A 260 -8.53 -20.40 -8.45
C ASN A 260 -9.07 -21.43 -9.47
N TYR A 261 -9.11 -21.06 -10.74
CA TYR A 261 -9.58 -21.88 -11.88
C TYR A 261 -11.07 -22.20 -11.85
N LYS A 262 -11.85 -21.43 -11.09
CA LYS A 262 -13.30 -21.55 -11.02
C LYS A 262 -13.94 -20.24 -11.46
N LEU A 263 -14.77 -20.34 -12.49
CA LEU A 263 -15.47 -19.21 -13.07
C LEU A 263 -16.74 -18.86 -12.28
N PHE A 264 -16.92 -17.56 -12.03
CA PHE A 264 -18.11 -17.01 -11.42
C PHE A 264 -18.64 -15.83 -12.23
N GLU A 265 -19.95 -15.62 -12.18
CA GLU A 265 -20.61 -14.45 -12.76
C GLU A 265 -20.96 -13.44 -11.66
N LEU A 266 -20.71 -12.17 -11.97
CA LEU A 266 -21.07 -11.02 -11.14
C LEU A 266 -22.19 -10.27 -11.86
N LYS A 267 -23.28 -9.97 -11.14
CA LYS A 267 -24.38 -9.16 -11.70
C LYS A 267 -23.95 -7.70 -11.80
N ASP A 268 -24.36 -7.02 -12.87
CA ASP A 268 -24.21 -5.56 -13.02
C ASP A 268 -25.20 -4.82 -12.09
N MET A 269 -24.81 -4.66 -10.83
CA MET A 269 -25.59 -4.01 -9.79
C MET A 269 -24.72 -3.07 -8.97
N HIS A 270 -25.11 -1.79 -8.91
CA HIS A 270 -24.51 -0.83 -7.99
C HIS A 270 -24.92 -1.19 -6.56
N SER A 271 -24.01 -1.79 -5.81
CA SER A 271 -24.24 -2.21 -4.43
C SER A 271 -22.95 -2.05 -3.62
N LYS A 272 -23.09 -1.74 -2.34
CA LYS A 272 -21.99 -1.73 -1.35
C LYS A 272 -21.93 -3.05 -0.56
N ASP A 273 -22.68 -4.06 -0.97
CA ASP A 273 -22.71 -5.37 -0.34
C ASP A 273 -21.76 -6.35 -1.03
N PHE A 274 -21.10 -7.20 -0.24
CA PHE A 274 -20.27 -8.27 -0.76
C PHE A 274 -21.09 -9.35 -1.46
N VAL A 275 -20.62 -9.77 -2.63
CA VAL A 275 -21.01 -11.04 -3.25
C VAL A 275 -19.93 -12.07 -2.91
N PHE A 276 -20.31 -13.14 -2.22
CA PHE A 276 -19.38 -14.19 -1.79
C PHE A 276 -19.41 -15.41 -2.69
N PHE A 277 -18.22 -15.95 -2.95
CA PHE A 277 -17.99 -17.13 -3.77
C PHE A 277 -17.30 -18.21 -2.96
N ASP A 278 -17.90 -19.41 -2.93
CA ASP A 278 -17.27 -20.59 -2.32
C ASP A 278 -16.24 -21.19 -3.28
N ILE A 279 -15.02 -21.38 -2.76
CA ILE A 279 -13.88 -21.95 -3.48
C ILE A 279 -13.34 -23.18 -2.74
N PRO A 280 -12.60 -24.08 -3.43
CA PRO A 280 -11.81 -25.09 -2.76
C PRO A 280 -10.86 -24.45 -1.73
N LEU A 281 -10.71 -25.12 -0.58
CA LEU A 281 -9.90 -24.63 0.52
C LEU A 281 -8.43 -24.43 0.06
N ALA A 282 -7.95 -23.19 0.06
CA ALA A 282 -6.64 -22.82 -0.47
C ALA A 282 -5.93 -21.80 0.44
N SER A 283 -4.60 -21.75 0.40
CA SER A 283 -3.82 -20.68 1.06
C SER A 283 -3.47 -19.55 0.09
N ASP A 284 -3.42 -19.88 -1.19
CA ASP A 284 -3.10 -18.98 -2.28
C ASP A 284 -4.35 -18.79 -3.12
N ILE A 285 -4.77 -17.55 -3.29
CA ILE A 285 -5.93 -17.16 -4.09
C ILE A 285 -5.43 -16.35 -5.28
N TYR A 286 -5.80 -16.78 -6.48
CA TYR A 286 -5.60 -16.05 -7.72
C TYR A 286 -6.96 -15.59 -8.21
N ILE A 287 -7.09 -14.30 -8.46
CA ILE A 287 -8.29 -13.64 -8.96
C ILE A 287 -7.94 -13.01 -10.31
N GLN A 288 -8.64 -13.42 -11.37
CA GLN A 288 -8.44 -12.90 -12.70
C GLN A 288 -9.76 -12.48 -13.35
N THR A 289 -9.75 -11.34 -14.03
CA THR A 289 -10.88 -10.92 -14.86
C THR A 289 -11.00 -11.81 -16.09
N VAL A 290 -12.23 -12.13 -16.50
CA VAL A 290 -12.51 -12.93 -17.72
C VAL A 290 -13.42 -12.20 -18.68
N GLU A 291 -14.41 -11.46 -18.17
CA GLU A 291 -15.32 -10.66 -18.99
C GLU A 291 -15.71 -9.40 -18.23
N LEU A 292 -15.93 -8.31 -18.95
CA LEU A 292 -16.23 -6.99 -18.41
C LEU A 292 -17.59 -6.46 -18.89
N TYR A 293 -18.26 -5.72 -18.01
CA TYR A 293 -19.25 -4.73 -18.40
C TYR A 293 -18.52 -3.40 -18.67
N LYS A 294 -18.43 -3.00 -19.94
CA LYS A 294 -17.71 -1.77 -20.31
C LYS A 294 -18.37 -0.51 -19.73
N GLY A 295 -17.55 0.38 -19.18
CA GLY A 295 -17.97 1.67 -18.65
C GLY A 295 -18.38 2.64 -19.75
N THR A 296 -19.05 3.73 -19.38
CA THR A 296 -19.47 4.77 -20.34
C THR A 296 -18.39 5.79 -20.65
N LYS A 297 -17.29 5.84 -19.87
CA LYS A 297 -16.27 6.89 -19.98
C LYS A 297 -14.83 6.40 -19.83
N TYR A 298 -14.59 5.57 -18.82
CA TYR A 298 -13.26 5.07 -18.46
C TYR A 298 -13.18 3.59 -18.81
N SER A 299 -12.03 3.17 -19.33
CA SER A 299 -11.75 1.76 -19.61
C SER A 299 -11.18 1.05 -18.38
N ASP A 300 -10.75 1.78 -17.35
CA ASP A 300 -10.18 1.18 -16.16
C ASP A 300 -11.21 0.31 -15.40
N THR A 301 -10.82 -0.91 -15.06
CA THR A 301 -11.61 -1.84 -14.24
C THR A 301 -11.38 -1.57 -12.77
N CYS A 302 -12.48 -1.54 -12.01
CA CYS A 302 -12.46 -1.19 -10.60
C CYS A 302 -12.94 -2.33 -9.70
N ILE A 303 -12.33 -2.48 -8.52
CA ILE A 303 -12.87 -3.27 -7.40
C ILE A 303 -12.88 -2.39 -6.15
N ALA A 304 -14.06 -2.24 -5.54
CA ALA A 304 -14.19 -1.47 -4.31
C ALA A 304 -13.63 -2.22 -3.11
N GLU A 305 -13.97 -3.50 -2.93
CA GLU A 305 -13.54 -4.28 -1.77
C GLU A 305 -13.39 -5.77 -2.09
N ILE A 306 -12.47 -6.42 -1.39
CA ILE A 306 -12.18 -7.86 -1.38
C ILE A 306 -12.12 -8.32 0.08
N GLN A 307 -12.79 -9.43 0.37
CA GLN A 307 -12.74 -10.10 1.67
C GLN A 307 -12.44 -11.58 1.48
N VAL A 308 -11.57 -12.14 2.31
CA VAL A 308 -11.24 -13.57 2.30
C VAL A 308 -11.61 -14.21 3.64
N GLU A 309 -12.29 -15.36 3.60
CA GLU A 309 -12.78 -16.12 4.78
C GLU A 309 -12.53 -17.61 4.70
#